data_AF-A0A7H4MGQ4-F1
#
_entry.id   AF-A0A7H4MGQ4-F1
#
_cell.length_a   1.000
_cell.length_b   1.000
_cell.length_c   1.000
_cell.angle_alpha   90.00
_cell.angle_beta   90.00
_cell.angle_gamma   90.00
#
_symmetry.space_group_name_H-M   'P 1'
#
loop_
_entity.id
_entity.type
_entity.pdbx_description
1 polymer ?
#
loop_
_entity_poly.entity_id
_entity_poly.type
_entity_poly.pdbx_seq_one_letter_code
_entity_poly.pdbx_strand_id
1 'polypeptide(L)'
;MSELNEKLATAWEGFAKGDWQNEVNVRDFIQKNYTPYEGDESFLAGATEATTKLWDTVMEGVKQENRTHAPVDFDTALASTITSHDAGYIEKGLEKIVGLQTEAPLKRAIIPFGGIKMVEGSCKAYNRELDPMLKKIFTEYRKTHNQGVFDVYTKDILNCRKSGVLTGLPDAYGRGRIIGDYRRVALYGIDFLMKDKYAQFQSLQEKLESGEDLEATIRLREEISEQHRALGQIKEMAAKYGYDISGPATTAQEAIQWTYFGYLAAVKSQNGAAMSFGRTSSFLDIYIERDLQAGKITEQDAQEMVDHLVMKLRMVRFLRTPGI
;
A
#
# COMPACT_ATOMS: atom_id res chain seq x y z
N MET A 1 -21.20 11.27 -15.47
CA MET A 1 -20.28 12.44 -15.39
C MET A 1 -20.78 13.49 -14.42
N SER A 2 -22.09 13.75 -14.30
CA SER A 2 -22.63 14.68 -13.28
C SER A 2 -22.31 14.26 -11.84
N GLU A 3 -22.56 13.00 -11.47
CA GLU A 3 -22.34 12.52 -10.09
C GLU A 3 -20.88 12.60 -9.62
N LEU A 4 -19.91 12.25 -10.47
CA LEU A 4 -18.49 12.37 -10.10
C LEU A 4 -18.09 13.84 -9.92
N ASN A 5 -18.60 14.72 -10.77
CA ASN A 5 -18.33 16.16 -10.65
C ASN A 5 -18.96 16.75 -9.38
N GLU A 6 -20.15 16.29 -8.99
CA GLU A 6 -20.77 16.65 -7.71
C GLU A 6 -19.96 16.17 -6.51
N LYS A 7 -19.52 14.90 -6.52
CA LYS A 7 -18.63 14.35 -5.47
C LYS A 7 -17.33 15.15 -5.33
N LEU A 8 -16.71 15.52 -6.46
CA LEU A 8 -15.49 16.35 -6.47
C LEU A 8 -15.77 17.75 -5.90
N ALA A 9 -16.86 18.40 -6.31
CA ALA A 9 -17.23 19.72 -5.80
C ALA A 9 -17.43 19.72 -4.28
N THR A 10 -18.16 18.73 -3.75
CA THR A 10 -18.39 18.62 -2.29
C THR A 10 -17.11 18.32 -1.52
N ALA A 11 -16.27 17.40 -2.00
CA ALA A 11 -15.04 17.02 -1.30
C ALA A 11 -13.99 18.14 -1.29
N TRP A 12 -14.00 18.98 -2.33
CA TRP A 12 -13.03 20.05 -2.53
C TRP A 12 -13.49 21.43 -2.04
N GLU A 13 -14.64 21.50 -1.36
CA GLU A 13 -15.16 22.73 -0.79
C GLU A 13 -14.10 23.42 0.10
N GLY A 14 -13.89 24.71 -0.14
CA GLY A 14 -12.89 25.53 0.58
C GLY A 14 -11.46 25.46 0.05
N PHE A 15 -11.11 24.52 -0.83
CA PHE A 15 -9.75 24.46 -1.40
C PHE A 15 -9.53 25.49 -2.53
N ALA A 16 -8.33 26.05 -2.58
CA ALA A 16 -7.88 26.95 -3.63
C ALA A 16 -7.78 26.22 -4.98
N LYS A 17 -8.44 26.79 -6.00
CA LYS A 17 -8.50 26.25 -7.36
C LYS A 17 -7.13 26.20 -8.04
N GLY A 18 -6.92 25.22 -8.90
CA GLY A 18 -5.67 25.01 -9.64
C GLY A 18 -5.77 23.95 -10.72
N ASP A 19 -4.64 23.65 -11.35
CA ASP A 19 -4.52 22.62 -12.39
C ASP A 19 -4.89 21.25 -11.84
N TRP A 20 -4.64 21.03 -10.54
CA TRP A 20 -5.02 19.83 -9.80
C TRP A 20 -6.51 19.47 -9.87
N GLN A 21 -7.41 20.39 -10.24
CA GLN A 21 -8.83 20.07 -10.39
C GLN A 21 -9.15 19.44 -11.76
N ASN A 22 -8.27 19.63 -12.74
CA ASN A 22 -8.46 19.20 -14.13
C ASN A 22 -7.57 18.00 -14.50
N GLU A 23 -6.44 17.84 -13.82
CA GLU A 23 -5.48 16.75 -14.04
C GLU A 23 -4.94 16.20 -12.71
N VAL A 24 -4.32 15.01 -12.75
CA VAL A 24 -3.70 14.41 -11.56
C VAL A 24 -2.41 15.18 -11.21
N ASN A 25 -2.54 16.20 -10.37
CA ASN A 25 -1.45 17.08 -9.96
C ASN A 25 -1.45 17.35 -8.44
N VAL A 26 -1.06 16.35 -7.65
CA VAL A 26 -1.00 16.45 -6.18
C VAL A 26 -0.04 17.56 -5.71
N ARG A 27 0.99 17.88 -6.51
CA ARG A 27 1.96 18.93 -6.17
C ARG A 27 1.32 20.32 -6.24
N ASP A 28 0.55 20.60 -7.30
CA ASP A 28 -0.20 21.85 -7.42
C ASP A 28 -1.24 21.98 -6.29
N PHE A 29 -1.97 20.90 -5.98
CA PHE A 29 -2.89 20.88 -4.83
C PHE A 29 -2.19 21.27 -3.53
N ILE A 30 -1.05 20.65 -3.22
CA ILE A 30 -0.30 20.96 -1.99
C ILE A 30 0.13 22.42 -1.99
N GLN A 31 0.81 22.88 -3.05
CA GLN A 31 1.36 24.24 -3.11
C GLN A 31 0.31 25.33 -2.95
N LYS A 32 -0.92 25.07 -3.40
CA LYS A 32 -2.02 26.03 -3.31
C LYS A 32 -2.76 26.03 -1.97
N ASN A 33 -2.64 24.97 -1.17
CA ASN A 33 -3.53 24.75 -0.02
C ASN A 33 -2.83 24.49 1.31
N TYR A 34 -1.53 24.18 1.33
CA TYR A 34 -0.84 23.95 2.61
C TYR A 34 -0.63 25.24 3.40
N THR A 35 -0.75 25.16 4.72
CA THR A 35 -0.45 26.24 5.64
C THR A 35 0.97 26.04 6.18
N PRO A 36 1.95 26.91 5.87
CA PRO A 36 3.24 26.86 6.55
C PRO A 36 3.07 27.07 8.06
N TYR A 37 3.67 26.20 8.86
CA TYR A 37 3.68 26.32 10.31
C TYR A 37 5.08 26.68 10.80
N GLU A 38 5.21 27.84 11.44
CA GLU A 38 6.47 28.39 12.00
C GLU A 38 6.44 28.47 13.53
N GLY A 39 5.41 27.88 14.16
CA GLY A 39 5.29 27.79 15.62
C GLY A 39 6.10 26.64 16.22
N ASP A 40 5.76 26.25 17.44
CA ASP A 40 6.43 25.20 18.23
C ASP A 40 5.50 24.02 18.55
N GLU A 41 5.97 23.05 19.32
CA GLU A 41 5.21 21.85 19.69
C GLU A 41 4.14 22.05 20.78
N SER A 42 3.90 23.27 21.25
CA SER A 42 3.00 23.53 22.40
C SER A 42 1.53 23.21 22.11
N PHE A 43 1.13 23.13 20.84
CA PHE A 43 -0.22 22.74 20.44
C PHE A 43 -0.47 21.22 20.51
N LEU A 44 0.58 20.40 20.59
CA LEU A 44 0.46 18.94 20.46
C LEU A 44 -0.43 18.35 21.56
N ALA A 45 -1.43 17.58 21.14
CA ALA A 45 -2.25 16.77 22.04
C ALA A 45 -1.54 15.47 22.43
N GLY A 46 -1.86 14.95 23.62
CA GLY A 46 -1.41 13.63 24.07
C GLY A 46 -2.26 12.48 23.49
N ALA A 47 -1.74 11.25 23.61
CA ALA A 47 -2.43 10.04 23.17
C ALA A 47 -3.78 9.84 23.88
N THR A 48 -4.75 9.26 23.18
CA THR A 48 -6.04 8.84 23.75
C THR A 48 -5.94 7.49 24.46
N GLU A 49 -6.95 7.14 25.26
CA GLU A 49 -7.06 5.81 25.86
C GLU A 49 -7.19 4.70 24.81
N ALA A 50 -7.91 4.98 23.71
CA ALA A 50 -8.04 4.05 22.58
C ALA A 50 -6.68 3.79 21.92
N THR A 51 -5.91 4.84 21.59
CA THR A 51 -4.55 4.71 21.07
C THR A 51 -3.68 3.86 21.98
N THR A 52 -3.69 4.15 23.29
CA THR A 52 -2.87 3.44 24.28
C THR A 52 -3.23 1.95 24.35
N LYS A 53 -4.53 1.64 24.49
CA LYS A 53 -5.02 0.25 24.55
C LYS A 53 -4.69 -0.55 23.28
N LEU A 54 -4.91 0.05 22.12
CA LEU A 54 -4.59 -0.57 20.83
C LEU A 54 -3.10 -0.85 20.70
N TRP A 55 -2.26 0.13 21.07
CA TRP A 55 -0.81 -0.03 20.99
C TRP A 55 -0.27 -1.07 21.95
N ASP A 56 -0.75 -1.08 23.20
CA ASP A 56 -0.38 -2.08 24.19
C ASP A 56 -0.72 -3.50 23.72
N THR A 57 -1.89 -3.68 23.11
CA THR A 57 -2.30 -4.96 22.51
C THR A 57 -1.35 -5.41 21.40
N VAL A 58 -0.95 -4.49 20.50
CA VAL A 58 0.01 -4.79 19.42
C VAL A 58 1.40 -5.11 19.99
N MET A 59 1.81 -4.43 21.06
CA MET A 59 3.12 -4.59 21.68
C MET A 59 3.33 -5.99 22.26
N GLU A 60 2.28 -6.71 22.67
CA GLU A 60 2.40 -8.12 23.07
C GLU A 60 2.89 -9.00 21.92
N GLY A 61 2.37 -8.80 20.71
CA GLY A 61 2.86 -9.48 19.51
C GLY A 61 4.29 -9.09 19.15
N VAL A 62 4.65 -7.81 19.30
CA VAL A 62 6.04 -7.33 19.09
C VAL A 62 7.01 -7.98 20.09
N LYS A 63 6.64 -8.07 21.37
CA LYS A 63 7.43 -8.78 22.39
C LYS A 63 7.61 -10.26 22.02
N GLN A 64 6.59 -10.91 21.48
CA GLN A 64 6.69 -12.27 20.96
C GLN A 64 7.66 -12.37 19.78
N GLU A 65 7.55 -11.50 18.77
CA GLU A 65 8.47 -11.50 17.61
C GLU A 65 9.93 -11.35 18.09
N ASN A 66 10.19 -10.42 19.02
CA ASN A 66 11.53 -10.17 19.55
C ASN A 66 12.06 -11.36 20.36
N ARG A 67 11.24 -11.99 21.21
CA ARG A 67 11.65 -13.13 22.03
C ARG A 67 11.92 -14.38 21.19
N THR A 68 11.07 -14.63 20.20
CA THR A 68 11.12 -15.86 19.39
C THR A 68 12.03 -15.75 18.15
N HIS A 69 12.36 -14.52 17.73
CA HIS A 69 13.01 -14.24 16.45
C HIS A 69 12.24 -14.85 15.25
N ALA A 70 10.93 -15.00 15.39
CA ALA A 70 10.03 -15.59 14.41
C ALA A 70 8.77 -14.72 14.23
N PRO A 71 8.06 -14.84 13.10
CA PRO A 71 6.74 -14.22 12.94
C PRO A 71 5.78 -14.66 14.05
N VAL A 72 4.86 -13.78 14.46
CA VAL A 72 3.75 -14.16 15.36
C VAL A 72 2.93 -15.28 14.74
N ASP A 73 2.55 -15.10 13.48
CA ASP A 73 1.89 -16.08 12.62
C ASP A 73 2.15 -15.72 11.14
N PHE A 74 1.87 -16.65 10.22
CA PHE A 74 1.86 -16.40 8.79
C PHE A 74 0.97 -17.39 8.03
N ASP A 75 0.49 -16.99 6.86
CA ASP A 75 -0.27 -17.87 5.96
C ASP A 75 0.55 -19.06 5.49
N THR A 76 -0.11 -20.19 5.26
CA THR A 76 0.51 -21.40 4.67
C THR A 76 -0.17 -21.88 3.39
N ALA A 77 -1.38 -21.39 3.09
CA ALA A 77 -2.21 -21.89 1.98
C ALA A 77 -2.78 -20.79 1.07
N LEU A 78 -2.61 -19.50 1.41
CA LEU A 78 -3.23 -18.39 0.69
C LEU A 78 -2.18 -17.53 -0.04
N ALA A 79 -2.32 -17.40 -1.37
CA ALA A 79 -1.58 -16.42 -2.15
C ALA A 79 -2.15 -15.02 -1.91
N SER A 80 -1.35 -14.14 -1.31
CA SER A 80 -1.76 -12.76 -1.07
C SER A 80 -1.92 -11.98 -2.37
N THR A 81 -3.04 -11.26 -2.47
CA THR A 81 -3.36 -10.29 -3.50
C THR A 81 -4.01 -9.07 -2.83
N ILE A 82 -4.45 -8.08 -3.60
CA ILE A 82 -5.14 -6.91 -3.03
C ILE A 82 -6.44 -7.33 -2.28
N THR A 83 -7.13 -8.37 -2.76
CA THR A 83 -8.47 -8.75 -2.28
C THR A 83 -8.54 -10.14 -1.62
N SER A 84 -7.42 -10.84 -1.48
CA SER A 84 -7.39 -12.23 -0.98
C SER A 84 -7.89 -12.40 0.45
N HIS A 85 -7.55 -11.45 1.33
CA HIS A 85 -7.86 -11.54 2.76
C HIS A 85 -9.12 -10.75 3.09
N ASP A 86 -9.84 -11.20 4.12
CA ASP A 86 -10.92 -10.43 4.73
C ASP A 86 -10.39 -9.31 5.63
N ALA A 87 -11.31 -8.48 6.13
CA ALA A 87 -10.95 -7.36 6.98
C ALA A 87 -10.47 -7.84 8.36
N GLY A 88 -9.19 -7.57 8.66
CA GLY A 88 -8.60 -7.74 9.98
C GLY A 88 -8.59 -6.45 10.80
N TYR A 89 -8.72 -6.59 12.12
CA TYR A 89 -8.77 -5.50 13.10
C TYR A 89 -7.89 -5.82 14.31
N ILE A 90 -7.41 -4.80 15.02
CA ILE A 90 -6.85 -4.98 16.37
C ILE A 90 -8.04 -5.05 17.34
N GLU A 91 -8.89 -4.02 17.30
CA GLU A 91 -10.13 -3.92 18.05
C GLU A 91 -11.06 -2.93 17.33
N LYS A 92 -11.97 -3.47 16.52
CA LYS A 92 -12.76 -2.72 15.53
C LYS A 92 -13.48 -1.48 16.09
N GLY A 93 -13.92 -1.52 17.35
CA GLY A 93 -14.65 -0.42 17.98
C GLY A 93 -13.79 0.79 18.39
N LEU A 94 -12.46 0.64 18.44
CA LEU A 94 -11.53 1.69 18.89
C LEU A 94 -10.73 2.33 17.75
N GLU A 95 -10.65 1.66 16.60
CA GLU A 95 -9.80 2.09 15.50
C GLU A 95 -10.45 3.22 14.68
N LYS A 96 -9.81 4.40 14.66
CA LYS A 96 -10.18 5.49 13.74
C LYS A 96 -9.71 5.27 12.31
N ILE A 97 -8.54 4.63 12.16
CA ILE A 97 -7.95 4.24 10.88
C ILE A 97 -7.75 2.73 10.87
N VAL A 98 -8.37 2.05 9.91
CA VAL A 98 -8.44 0.59 9.80
C VAL A 98 -7.66 0.07 8.59
N GLY A 99 -7.43 -1.24 8.59
CA GLY A 99 -6.73 -1.94 7.51
C GLY A 99 -5.52 -2.70 8.01
N LEU A 100 -5.43 -3.98 7.67
CA LEU A 100 -4.31 -4.87 7.97
C LEU A 100 -3.96 -5.69 6.73
N GLN A 101 -2.70 -6.14 6.62
CA GLN A 101 -2.25 -6.93 5.47
C GLN A 101 -2.99 -8.28 5.37
N THR A 102 -3.29 -8.89 6.51
CA THR A 102 -4.06 -10.13 6.65
C THR A 102 -5.26 -9.90 7.57
N GLU A 103 -6.00 -10.96 7.91
CA GLU A 103 -7.14 -10.91 8.80
C GLU A 103 -6.79 -10.74 10.29
N ALA A 104 -5.49 -10.79 10.64
CA ALA A 104 -5.03 -10.68 12.04
C ALA A 104 -3.82 -9.73 12.20
N PRO A 105 -3.69 -9.04 13.33
CA PRO A 105 -2.52 -8.22 13.64
C PRO A 105 -1.20 -9.00 13.54
N LEU A 106 -0.22 -8.44 12.84
CA LEU A 106 1.15 -8.98 12.68
C LEU A 106 1.27 -10.35 11.98
N LYS A 107 0.16 -10.99 11.59
CA LYS A 107 0.19 -12.21 10.77
C LYS A 107 0.70 -11.87 9.37
N ARG A 108 1.75 -12.57 8.93
CA ARG A 108 2.43 -12.30 7.65
C ARG A 108 1.81 -13.09 6.50
N ALA A 109 1.65 -12.45 5.34
CA ALA A 109 1.09 -13.11 4.17
C ALA A 109 2.16 -13.84 3.33
N ILE A 110 1.72 -14.78 2.48
CA ILE A 110 2.55 -15.34 1.40
C ILE A 110 2.39 -14.49 0.15
N ILE A 111 3.48 -13.90 -0.37
CA ILE A 111 3.52 -13.19 -1.65
C ILE A 111 4.37 -14.01 -2.63
N PRO A 112 3.76 -14.97 -3.35
CA PRO A 112 4.50 -16.05 -4.02
C PRO A 112 5.06 -15.66 -5.38
N PHE A 113 4.56 -14.59 -6.00
CA PHE A 113 5.00 -14.12 -7.33
C PHE A 113 6.51 -13.82 -7.39
N GLY A 114 7.11 -13.45 -6.25
CA GLY A 114 8.55 -13.21 -6.12
C GLY A 114 9.40 -14.49 -6.16
N GLY A 115 8.86 -15.63 -5.74
CA GLY A 115 9.56 -16.91 -5.72
C GLY A 115 9.08 -17.87 -4.64
N ILE A 116 8.68 -19.09 -5.04
CA ILE A 116 8.13 -20.10 -4.12
C ILE A 116 9.19 -20.71 -3.19
N LYS A 117 10.45 -20.80 -3.64
CA LYS A 117 11.56 -21.36 -2.84
C LYS A 117 11.81 -20.60 -1.54
N MET A 118 11.62 -19.29 -1.53
CA MET A 118 11.76 -18.47 -0.31
C MET A 118 10.61 -18.73 0.66
N VAL A 119 9.40 -18.96 0.15
CA VAL A 119 8.25 -19.34 0.97
C VAL A 119 8.49 -20.72 1.60
N GLU A 120 8.98 -21.69 0.84
CA GLU A 120 9.38 -23.01 1.34
C GLU A 120 10.47 -22.89 2.43
N GLY A 121 11.49 -22.07 2.19
CA GLY A 121 12.56 -21.81 3.15
C GLY A 121 12.05 -21.20 4.46
N SER A 122 11.13 -20.23 4.38
CA SER A 122 10.50 -19.62 5.55
C SER A 122 9.62 -20.62 6.30
N CYS A 123 8.81 -21.42 5.61
CA CYS A 123 7.97 -22.46 6.22
C CYS A 123 8.84 -23.44 7.02
N LYS A 124 9.92 -23.93 6.42
CA LYS A 124 10.90 -24.81 7.09
C LYS A 124 11.55 -24.15 8.30
N ALA A 125 12.01 -22.90 8.15
CA ALA A 125 12.70 -22.17 9.21
C ALA A 125 11.81 -21.92 10.44
N TYR A 126 10.51 -21.71 10.23
CA TYR A 126 9.55 -21.42 11.29
C TYR A 126 8.62 -22.59 11.61
N ASN A 127 9.03 -23.82 11.24
CA ASN A 127 8.34 -25.07 11.54
C ASN A 127 6.84 -25.09 11.15
N ARG A 128 6.56 -24.67 9.92
CA ARG A 128 5.23 -24.71 9.30
C ARG A 128 5.31 -25.45 7.97
N GLU A 129 4.18 -25.99 7.53
CA GLU A 129 4.07 -26.71 6.27
C GLU A 129 3.43 -25.82 5.21
N LEU A 130 4.08 -25.71 4.04
CA LEU A 130 3.54 -25.01 2.88
C LEU A 130 2.50 -25.90 2.20
N ASP A 131 1.33 -25.34 1.89
CA ASP A 131 0.29 -26.05 1.15
C ASP A 131 0.84 -26.58 -0.21
N PRO A 132 0.71 -27.89 -0.49
CA PRO A 132 1.21 -28.49 -1.72
C PRO A 132 0.60 -27.91 -3.00
N MET A 133 -0.66 -27.48 -2.95
CA MET A 133 -1.32 -26.82 -4.08
C MET A 133 -0.68 -25.47 -4.36
N LEU A 134 -0.37 -24.69 -3.33
CA LEU A 134 0.31 -23.40 -3.50
C LEU A 134 1.69 -23.59 -4.14
N LYS A 135 2.44 -24.60 -3.67
CA LYS A 135 3.73 -24.98 -4.29
C LYS A 135 3.56 -25.40 -5.74
N LYS A 136 2.54 -26.21 -6.05
CA LYS A 136 2.23 -26.66 -7.41
C LYS A 136 1.94 -25.48 -8.34
N ILE A 137 1.06 -24.56 -7.93
CA ILE A 137 0.68 -23.39 -8.73
C ILE A 137 1.91 -22.56 -9.11
N PHE A 138 2.77 -22.23 -8.14
CA PHE A 138 3.92 -21.35 -8.38
C PHE A 138 5.19 -22.07 -8.83
N THR A 139 5.09 -23.36 -9.15
CA THR A 139 6.12 -24.15 -9.82
C THR A 139 5.72 -24.52 -11.25
N GLU A 140 4.46 -24.94 -11.46
CA GLU A 140 3.98 -25.52 -12.72
C GLU A 140 3.12 -24.55 -13.56
N TYR A 141 2.29 -23.72 -12.93
CA TYR A 141 1.31 -22.88 -13.66
C TYR A 141 1.74 -21.43 -13.79
N ARG A 142 2.24 -20.82 -12.70
CA ARG A 142 2.69 -19.43 -12.67
C ARG A 142 4.17 -19.38 -12.33
N LYS A 143 5.01 -19.20 -13.35
CA LYS A 143 6.45 -18.93 -13.16
C LYS A 143 6.66 -17.75 -12.23
N THR A 144 7.66 -17.80 -11.36
CA THR A 144 7.98 -16.72 -10.41
C THR A 144 9.14 -15.86 -10.91
N HIS A 145 9.29 -14.66 -10.34
CA HIS A 145 10.45 -13.79 -10.60
C HIS A 145 11.77 -14.53 -10.36
N ASN A 146 11.93 -15.15 -9.19
CA ASN A 146 13.11 -15.91 -8.84
C ASN A 146 13.46 -16.98 -9.89
N GLN A 147 12.51 -17.82 -10.29
CA GLN A 147 12.80 -18.86 -11.28
C GLN A 147 13.15 -18.23 -12.65
N GLY A 148 12.48 -17.16 -13.06
CA GLY A 148 12.82 -16.42 -14.28
C GLY A 148 14.25 -15.89 -14.28
N VAL A 149 14.70 -15.29 -13.17
CA VAL A 149 16.07 -14.79 -13.01
C VAL A 149 17.09 -15.93 -13.07
N PHE A 150 16.87 -17.01 -12.33
CA PHE A 150 17.83 -18.11 -12.25
C PHE A 150 17.91 -18.95 -13.54
N ASP A 151 16.89 -18.91 -14.40
CA ASP A 151 16.94 -19.54 -15.73
C ASP A 151 17.87 -18.79 -16.71
N VAL A 152 18.10 -17.49 -16.49
CA VAL A 152 18.91 -16.64 -17.40
C VAL A 152 20.24 -16.19 -16.79
N TYR A 153 20.51 -16.53 -15.55
CA TYR A 153 21.79 -16.23 -14.90
C TYR A 153 22.96 -16.99 -15.55
N THR A 154 24.08 -16.30 -15.68
CA THR A 154 25.33 -16.91 -16.13
C THR A 154 26.05 -17.61 -14.98
N LYS A 155 26.95 -18.53 -15.32
CA LYS A 155 27.81 -19.19 -14.34
C LYS A 155 28.63 -18.19 -13.52
N ASP A 156 29.08 -17.11 -14.15
CA ASP A 156 29.88 -16.07 -13.50
C ASP A 156 29.07 -15.31 -12.46
N ILE A 157 27.83 -14.91 -12.76
CA ILE A 157 26.93 -14.27 -11.78
C ILE A 157 26.73 -15.18 -10.58
N LEU A 158 26.50 -16.48 -10.80
CA LEU A 158 26.35 -17.46 -9.72
C LEU A 158 27.61 -17.60 -8.87
N ASN A 159 28.80 -17.60 -9.50
CA ASN A 159 30.08 -17.66 -8.80
C ASN A 159 30.31 -16.38 -7.97
N CYS A 160 30.00 -15.20 -8.50
CA CYS A 160 30.10 -13.93 -7.79
C CYS A 160 29.15 -13.87 -6.59
N ARG A 161 27.94 -14.40 -6.73
CA ARG A 161 26.99 -14.53 -5.63
C ARG A 161 27.53 -15.45 -4.54
N LYS A 162 28.13 -16.58 -4.92
CA LYS A 162 28.69 -17.56 -3.97
C LYS A 162 29.93 -17.05 -3.23
N SER A 163 30.79 -16.28 -3.90
CA SER A 163 32.00 -15.73 -3.28
C SER A 163 31.74 -14.52 -2.37
N GLY A 164 30.54 -13.93 -2.45
CA GLY A 164 30.18 -12.73 -1.71
C GLY A 164 30.59 -11.41 -2.38
N VAL A 165 31.23 -11.44 -3.55
CA VAL A 165 31.59 -10.21 -4.28
C VAL A 165 30.36 -9.48 -4.83
N LEU A 166 29.31 -10.22 -5.21
CA LEU A 166 28.04 -9.66 -5.66
C LEU A 166 26.88 -10.46 -5.07
N THR A 167 26.54 -10.18 -3.81
CA THR A 167 25.47 -10.86 -3.07
C THR A 167 24.37 -9.89 -2.65
N GLY A 168 23.20 -10.43 -2.25
CA GLY A 168 22.07 -9.64 -1.76
C GLY A 168 21.25 -8.91 -2.84
N LEU A 169 21.45 -9.23 -4.13
CA LEU A 169 20.65 -8.70 -5.23
C LEU A 169 19.16 -9.11 -5.10
N PRO A 170 18.21 -8.37 -5.70
CA PRO A 170 16.77 -8.63 -5.61
C PRO A 170 16.32 -9.79 -6.52
N ASP A 171 16.98 -10.94 -6.41
CA ASP A 171 16.64 -12.18 -7.10
C ASP A 171 15.79 -13.14 -6.25
N ALA A 172 15.71 -12.89 -4.95
CA ALA A 172 15.00 -13.72 -3.97
C ALA A 172 13.95 -12.94 -3.14
N TYR A 173 13.67 -11.69 -3.48
CA TYR A 173 12.68 -10.86 -2.78
C TYR A 173 12.20 -9.74 -3.71
N GLY A 174 11.06 -9.12 -3.39
CA GLY A 174 10.56 -7.98 -4.16
C GLY A 174 11.56 -6.82 -4.16
N ARG A 175 11.87 -6.26 -5.34
CA ARG A 175 12.84 -5.15 -5.48
C ARG A 175 12.54 -3.93 -4.61
N GLY A 176 11.27 -3.61 -4.38
CA GLY A 176 10.86 -2.39 -3.67
C GLY A 176 11.33 -1.13 -4.40
N ARG A 177 11.65 -0.07 -3.64
CA ARG A 177 12.13 1.22 -4.19
C ARG A 177 11.15 1.90 -5.15
N ILE A 178 9.87 1.60 -4.98
CA ILE A 178 8.76 2.22 -5.70
C ILE A 178 7.87 2.87 -4.65
N ILE A 179 7.52 4.13 -4.85
CA ILE A 179 6.59 4.86 -4.01
C ILE A 179 5.40 5.21 -4.90
N GLY A 180 4.30 4.50 -4.72
CA GLY A 180 3.02 4.95 -5.27
C GLY A 180 2.64 6.28 -4.62
N ASP A 181 2.08 7.20 -5.40
CA ASP A 181 1.57 8.45 -4.83
C ASP A 181 0.19 8.20 -4.21
N TYR A 182 0.17 7.61 -3.02
CA TYR A 182 -1.06 7.13 -2.36
C TYR A 182 -2.06 8.25 -2.04
N ARG A 183 -1.56 9.49 -1.93
CA ARG A 183 -2.36 10.71 -1.73
C ARG A 183 -3.37 10.93 -2.85
N ARG A 184 -3.12 10.38 -4.04
CA ARG A 184 -4.04 10.45 -5.18
C ARG A 184 -5.38 9.79 -4.87
N VAL A 185 -5.38 8.70 -4.08
CA VAL A 185 -6.63 8.01 -3.71
C VAL A 185 -7.50 8.94 -2.88
N ALA A 186 -6.91 9.64 -1.91
CA ALA A 186 -7.61 10.64 -1.12
C ALA A 186 -8.08 11.83 -1.96
N LEU A 187 -7.20 12.42 -2.77
CA LEU A 187 -7.50 13.66 -3.48
C LEU A 187 -8.55 13.49 -4.59
N TYR A 188 -8.51 12.37 -5.31
CA TYR A 188 -9.31 12.19 -6.53
C TYR A 188 -10.38 11.09 -6.41
N GLY A 189 -10.22 10.13 -5.50
CA GLY A 189 -11.01 8.91 -5.51
C GLY A 189 -10.59 7.94 -6.61
N ILE A 190 -10.98 6.67 -6.47
CA ILE A 190 -10.57 5.64 -7.41
C ILE A 190 -11.17 5.82 -8.81
N ASP A 191 -12.42 6.26 -8.93
CA ASP A 191 -13.10 6.32 -10.24
C ASP A 191 -12.46 7.38 -11.16
N PHE A 192 -12.03 8.51 -10.59
CA PHE A 192 -11.28 9.52 -11.33
C PHE A 192 -9.94 8.95 -11.82
N LEU A 193 -9.20 8.23 -10.97
CA LEU A 193 -7.91 7.63 -11.31
C LEU A 193 -8.05 6.52 -12.35
N MET A 194 -9.12 5.73 -12.31
CA MET A 194 -9.42 4.72 -13.32
C MET A 194 -9.71 5.38 -14.68
N LYS A 195 -10.48 6.47 -14.69
CA LYS A 195 -10.74 7.25 -15.91
C LYS A 195 -9.45 7.84 -16.49
N ASP A 196 -8.59 8.40 -15.65
CA ASP A 196 -7.25 8.90 -16.04
C ASP A 196 -6.39 7.78 -16.65
N LYS A 197 -6.34 6.60 -16.02
CA LYS A 197 -5.60 5.44 -16.55
C LYS A 197 -6.15 4.94 -17.88
N TYR A 198 -7.47 4.94 -18.05
CA TYR A 198 -8.07 4.57 -19.33
C TYR A 198 -7.71 5.57 -20.44
N ALA A 199 -7.69 6.86 -20.14
CA ALA A 199 -7.22 7.87 -21.10
C ALA A 199 -5.74 7.66 -21.48
N GLN A 200 -4.87 7.36 -20.51
CA GLN A 200 -3.46 7.01 -20.76
C GLN A 200 -3.31 5.72 -21.60
N PHE A 201 -4.19 4.74 -21.43
CA PHE A 201 -4.21 3.56 -22.28
C PHE A 201 -4.57 3.92 -23.72
N GLN A 202 -5.62 4.73 -23.91
CA GLN A 202 -6.08 5.14 -25.22
C GLN A 202 -5.06 6.00 -25.98
N SER A 203 -4.30 6.85 -25.28
CA SER A 203 -3.28 7.69 -25.93
C SER A 203 -2.13 6.91 -26.58
N LEU A 204 -2.01 5.61 -26.30
CA LEU A 204 -1.00 4.73 -26.89
C LEU A 204 -1.47 3.99 -28.15
N GLN A 205 -2.73 4.18 -28.58
CA GLN A 205 -3.28 3.43 -29.71
C GLN A 205 -2.60 3.78 -31.03
N GLU A 206 -2.38 5.06 -31.32
CA GLU A 206 -1.75 5.50 -32.56
C GLU A 206 -0.35 4.89 -32.73
N LYS A 207 0.47 4.92 -31.67
CA LYS A 207 1.80 4.28 -31.67
C LYS A 207 1.74 2.77 -31.89
N LEU A 208 0.74 2.11 -31.30
CA LEU A 208 0.55 0.67 -31.47
C LEU A 208 0.22 0.33 -32.93
N GLU A 209 -0.71 1.07 -33.53
CA GLU A 209 -1.20 0.81 -34.89
C GLU A 209 -0.20 1.21 -35.97
N SER A 210 0.62 2.23 -35.72
CA SER A 210 1.71 2.64 -36.62
C SER A 210 2.94 1.74 -36.55
N GLY A 211 3.03 0.87 -35.53
CA GLY A 211 4.19 0.01 -35.28
C GLY A 211 5.38 0.72 -34.63
N GLU A 212 5.19 1.94 -34.12
CA GLU A 212 6.22 2.70 -33.39
C GLU A 212 6.51 2.07 -32.02
N ASP A 213 7.78 1.70 -31.78
CA ASP A 213 8.25 1.06 -30.55
C ASP A 213 7.36 -0.13 -30.11
N LEU A 214 6.93 -0.94 -31.08
CA LEU A 214 5.84 -1.91 -30.94
C LEU A 214 5.85 -2.73 -29.63
N GLU A 215 6.96 -3.40 -29.30
CA GLU A 215 7.06 -4.20 -28.08
C GLU A 215 6.93 -3.36 -26.79
N ALA A 216 7.54 -2.18 -26.76
CA ALA A 216 7.47 -1.29 -25.61
C ALA A 216 6.08 -0.70 -25.44
N THR A 217 5.41 -0.35 -26.55
CA THR A 217 4.04 0.14 -26.57
C THR A 217 3.05 -0.94 -26.10
N ILE A 218 3.21 -2.19 -26.58
CA ILE A 218 2.40 -3.32 -26.11
C ILE A 218 2.58 -3.55 -24.61
N ARG A 219 3.83 -3.60 -24.13
CA ARG A 219 4.15 -3.76 -22.71
C ARG A 219 3.52 -2.66 -21.86
N LEU A 220 3.68 -1.39 -22.25
CA LEU A 220 3.13 -0.26 -21.50
C LEU A 220 1.60 -0.28 -21.46
N ARG A 221 0.94 -0.69 -22.55
CA ARG A 221 -0.53 -0.85 -22.58
C ARG A 221 -0.99 -1.96 -21.64
N GLU A 222 -0.31 -3.09 -21.60
CA GLU A 222 -0.59 -4.18 -20.64
C GLU A 222 -0.38 -3.69 -19.20
N GLU A 223 0.73 -3.01 -18.91
CA GLU A 223 1.03 -2.44 -17.60
C GLU A 223 -0.04 -1.43 -17.13
N ILE A 224 -0.52 -0.55 -18.01
CA ILE A 224 -1.60 0.40 -17.69
C ILE A 224 -2.93 -0.33 -17.46
N SER A 225 -3.21 -1.39 -18.23
CA SER A 225 -4.39 -2.23 -17.99
C SER A 225 -4.34 -2.93 -16.63
N GLU A 226 -3.17 -3.43 -16.21
CA GLU A 226 -2.96 -3.97 -14.86
C GLU A 226 -3.13 -2.90 -13.79
N GLN A 227 -2.62 -1.67 -14.01
CA GLN A 227 -2.84 -0.54 -13.09
C GLN A 227 -4.33 -0.21 -12.93
N HIS A 228 -5.08 -0.18 -14.05
CA HIS A 228 -6.53 0.06 -14.03
C HIS A 228 -7.28 -1.05 -13.27
N ARG A 229 -6.92 -2.32 -13.51
CA ARG A 229 -7.50 -3.46 -12.76
C ARG A 229 -7.18 -3.38 -11.27
N ALA A 230 -5.93 -3.07 -10.92
CA ALA A 230 -5.50 -2.94 -9.54
C ALA A 230 -6.28 -1.83 -8.83
N LEU A 231 -6.50 -0.67 -9.46
CA LEU A 231 -7.33 0.40 -8.90
C LEU A 231 -8.74 -0.11 -8.54
N GLY A 232 -9.38 -0.87 -9.41
CA GLY A 232 -10.66 -1.53 -9.11
C GLY A 232 -10.59 -2.44 -7.89
N GLN A 233 -9.54 -3.25 -7.77
CA GLN A 233 -9.31 -4.11 -6.62
C GLN A 233 -9.09 -3.33 -5.30
N ILE A 234 -8.54 -2.10 -5.34
CA ILE A 234 -8.44 -1.26 -4.14
C ILE A 234 -9.84 -0.90 -3.62
N LYS A 235 -10.82 -0.66 -4.50
CA LYS A 235 -12.23 -0.46 -4.06
C LYS A 235 -12.79 -1.69 -3.39
N GLU A 236 -12.60 -2.86 -3.99
CA GLU A 236 -13.05 -4.14 -3.40
C GLU A 236 -12.41 -4.39 -2.03
N MET A 237 -11.11 -4.10 -1.89
CA MET A 237 -10.39 -4.21 -0.62
C MET A 237 -10.95 -3.25 0.42
N ALA A 238 -11.16 -1.97 0.08
CA ALA A 238 -11.72 -0.98 1.00
C ALA A 238 -13.17 -1.31 1.40
N ALA A 239 -13.96 -1.87 0.47
CA ALA A 239 -15.34 -2.29 0.72
C ALA A 239 -15.43 -3.40 1.79
N LYS A 240 -14.45 -4.31 1.87
CA LYS A 240 -14.36 -5.30 2.96
C LYS A 240 -14.28 -4.64 4.35
N TYR A 241 -13.75 -3.41 4.42
CA TYR A 241 -13.67 -2.60 5.64
C TYR A 241 -14.88 -1.68 5.83
N GLY A 242 -15.86 -1.70 4.92
CA GLY A 242 -17.06 -0.87 4.99
C GLY A 242 -16.91 0.53 4.37
N TYR A 243 -15.88 0.75 3.56
CA TYR A 243 -15.61 2.04 2.93
C TYR A 243 -15.84 2.02 1.41
N ASP A 244 -16.56 3.03 0.90
CA ASP A 244 -16.61 3.33 -0.53
C ASP A 244 -15.62 4.46 -0.86
N ILE A 245 -14.52 4.08 -1.50
CA ILE A 245 -13.46 5.01 -1.94
C ILE A 245 -13.54 5.34 -3.45
N SER A 246 -14.71 5.11 -4.07
CA SER A 246 -14.95 5.49 -5.47
C SER A 246 -14.71 6.98 -5.70
N GLY A 247 -15.17 7.81 -4.76
CA GLY A 247 -15.01 9.26 -4.76
C GLY A 247 -13.83 9.76 -3.90
N PRO A 248 -13.48 11.06 -4.05
CA PRO A 248 -12.47 11.71 -3.24
C PRO A 248 -12.86 11.77 -1.75
N ALA A 249 -11.86 11.88 -0.88
CA ALA A 249 -12.04 12.05 0.55
C ALA A 249 -12.66 13.41 0.89
N THR A 250 -13.65 13.41 1.77
CA THR A 250 -14.43 14.60 2.16
C THR A 250 -14.04 15.14 3.54
N THR A 251 -13.30 14.39 4.36
CA THR A 251 -12.85 14.76 5.71
C THR A 251 -11.38 14.41 5.93
N ALA A 252 -10.79 14.90 7.02
CA ALA A 252 -9.45 14.51 7.47
C ALA A 252 -9.34 13.00 7.69
N GLN A 253 -10.33 12.38 8.33
CA GLN A 253 -10.35 10.94 8.58
C GLN A 253 -10.34 10.15 7.27
N GLU A 254 -11.19 10.53 6.31
CA GLU A 254 -11.22 9.89 4.99
C GLU A 254 -9.92 10.12 4.22
N ALA A 255 -9.32 11.32 4.28
CA ALA A 255 -8.08 11.60 3.56
C ALA A 255 -6.92 10.73 4.06
N ILE A 256 -6.84 10.55 5.38
CA ILE A 256 -5.87 9.65 6.02
C ILE A 256 -6.17 8.20 5.62
N GLN A 257 -7.42 7.76 5.76
CA GLN A 257 -7.84 6.39 5.49
C GLN A 257 -7.66 6.01 4.01
N TRP A 258 -7.95 6.90 3.06
CA TRP A 258 -7.89 6.63 1.61
C TRP A 258 -6.44 6.56 1.17
N THR A 259 -5.62 7.47 1.69
CA THR A 259 -4.16 7.44 1.50
C THR A 259 -3.60 6.11 2.05
N TYR A 260 -4.03 5.69 3.23
CA TYR A 260 -3.61 4.42 3.80
C TYR A 260 -4.10 3.22 2.98
N PHE A 261 -5.33 3.20 2.46
CA PHE A 261 -5.79 2.11 1.60
C PHE A 261 -4.97 1.98 0.31
N GLY A 262 -4.54 3.09 -0.30
CA GLY A 262 -3.60 3.06 -1.41
C GLY A 262 -2.29 2.34 -1.05
N TYR A 263 -1.75 2.62 0.14
CA TYR A 263 -0.55 1.94 0.65
C TYR A 263 -0.80 0.49 1.04
N LEU A 264 -1.96 0.19 1.65
CA LEU A 264 -2.35 -1.14 2.11
C LEU A 264 -2.40 -2.12 0.94
N ALA A 265 -2.99 -1.69 -0.20
CA ALA A 265 -3.01 -2.49 -1.42
C ALA A 265 -1.60 -2.84 -1.92
N ALA A 266 -0.65 -1.89 -1.80
CA ALA A 266 0.75 -2.13 -2.17
C ALA A 266 1.40 -3.18 -1.24
N VAL A 267 1.23 -3.07 0.08
CA VAL A 267 1.83 -4.01 1.04
C VAL A 267 1.09 -5.35 1.16
N LYS A 268 -0.12 -5.46 0.60
CA LYS A 268 -0.83 -6.75 0.40
C LYS A 268 -0.37 -7.50 -0.85
N SER A 269 0.03 -6.79 -1.89
CA SER A 269 0.37 -7.38 -3.20
C SER A 269 1.86 -7.52 -3.45
N GLN A 270 2.72 -6.73 -2.79
CA GLN A 270 4.16 -6.69 -3.04
C GLN A 270 4.95 -6.78 -1.72
N ASN A 271 6.07 -7.51 -1.74
CA ASN A 271 6.96 -7.70 -0.59
C ASN A 271 8.33 -7.02 -0.78
N GLY A 272 8.31 -5.81 -1.33
CA GLY A 272 9.50 -5.00 -1.57
C GLY A 272 10.40 -4.88 -0.34
N ALA A 273 11.73 -4.80 -0.52
CA ALA A 273 12.65 -4.55 0.60
C ALA A 273 12.37 -3.19 1.28
N ALA A 274 12.09 -2.17 0.47
CA ALA A 274 11.64 -0.86 0.93
C ALA A 274 10.26 -0.53 0.32
N MET A 275 9.25 -0.46 1.18
CA MET A 275 7.86 -0.09 0.86
C MET A 275 7.53 1.23 1.56
N SER A 276 8.08 2.33 1.04
CA SER A 276 7.97 3.65 1.67
C SER A 276 6.59 4.27 1.49
N PHE A 277 6.12 5.00 2.50
CA PHE A 277 4.82 5.68 2.51
C PHE A 277 4.80 6.98 1.69
N GLY A 278 5.96 7.58 1.45
CA GLY A 278 6.10 8.82 0.68
C GLY A 278 6.01 10.09 1.52
N ARG A 279 5.77 11.23 0.86
CA ARG A 279 5.68 12.55 1.51
C ARG A 279 4.21 12.93 1.72
N THR A 280 3.65 12.54 2.86
CA THR A 280 2.21 12.59 3.13
C THR A 280 1.80 13.60 4.20
N SER A 281 2.64 13.92 5.18
CA SER A 281 2.27 14.77 6.33
C SER A 281 1.65 16.11 5.92
N SER A 282 2.38 16.96 5.19
CA SER A 282 1.87 18.26 4.73
C SER A 282 0.71 18.18 3.74
N PHE A 283 0.47 17.01 3.13
CA PHE A 283 -0.72 16.80 2.30
C PHE A 283 -1.96 16.51 3.15
N LEU A 284 -1.80 15.66 4.17
CA LEU A 284 -2.88 15.31 5.10
C LEU A 284 -3.26 16.50 5.98
N ASP A 285 -2.26 17.31 6.34
CA ASP A 285 -2.41 18.56 7.08
C ASP A 285 -3.45 19.50 6.46
N ILE A 286 -3.51 19.60 5.13
CA ILE A 286 -4.50 20.43 4.41
C ILE A 286 -5.95 20.04 4.77
N TYR A 287 -6.22 18.73 4.95
CA TYR A 287 -7.54 18.24 5.33
C TYR A 287 -7.79 18.39 6.83
N ILE A 288 -6.76 18.15 7.66
CA ILE A 288 -6.82 18.31 9.12
C ILE A 288 -7.11 19.77 9.46
N GLU A 289 -6.33 20.71 8.92
CA GLU A 289 -6.47 22.15 9.14
C GLU A 289 -7.86 22.64 8.72
N ARG A 290 -8.36 22.21 7.55
CA ARG A 290 -9.71 22.56 7.11
C ARG A 290 -10.78 22.07 8.09
N ASP A 291 -10.65 20.85 8.61
CA ASP A 291 -11.63 20.28 9.53
C ASP A 291 -11.53 20.89 10.94
N LEU A 292 -10.32 21.28 11.39
CA LEU A 292 -10.08 22.05 12.62
C LEU A 292 -10.72 23.44 12.54
N GLN A 293 -10.46 24.19 11.45
CA GLN A 293 -11.03 25.52 11.23
C GLN A 293 -12.56 25.50 11.14
N ALA A 294 -13.13 24.41 10.62
CA ALA A 294 -14.56 24.20 10.57
C ALA A 294 -15.16 23.70 11.90
N GLY A 295 -14.35 23.47 12.93
CA GLY A 295 -14.79 22.95 14.24
C GLY A 295 -15.36 21.53 14.18
N LYS A 296 -14.99 20.74 13.16
CA LYS A 296 -15.48 19.36 12.97
C LYS A 296 -14.72 18.34 13.80
N ILE A 297 -13.45 18.64 14.09
CA ILE A 297 -12.54 17.82 14.88
C ILE A 297 -11.80 18.70 15.87
N THR A 298 -11.31 18.10 16.95
CA THR A 298 -10.35 18.73 17.86
C THR A 298 -8.92 18.36 17.48
N GLU A 299 -7.93 19.06 18.06
CA GLU A 299 -6.51 18.69 17.92
C GLU A 299 -6.23 17.27 18.45
N GLN A 300 -6.93 16.85 19.50
CA GLN A 300 -6.79 15.48 20.01
C GLN A 300 -7.37 14.43 19.05
N ASP A 301 -8.48 14.74 18.36
CA ASP A 301 -9.01 13.85 17.31
C ASP A 301 -8.03 13.76 16.13
N ALA A 302 -7.41 14.88 15.73
CA ALA A 302 -6.37 14.92 14.70
C ALA A 302 -5.18 14.03 15.08
N GLN A 303 -4.66 14.18 16.30
CA GLN A 303 -3.58 13.36 16.82
C GLN A 303 -3.95 11.88 16.86
N GLU A 304 -5.17 11.52 17.31
CA GLU A 304 -5.62 10.12 17.36
C GLU A 304 -5.67 9.47 15.96
N MET A 305 -6.15 10.20 14.94
CA MET A 305 -6.14 9.70 13.56
C MET A 305 -4.72 9.48 13.03
N VAL A 306 -3.78 10.39 13.33
CA VAL A 306 -2.38 10.27 12.94
C VAL A 306 -1.70 9.12 13.70
N ASP A 307 -1.96 8.98 15.00
CA ASP A 307 -1.46 7.87 15.83
C ASP A 307 -1.92 6.53 15.27
N HIS A 308 -3.20 6.40 14.94
CA HIS A 308 -3.76 5.17 14.36
C HIS A 308 -3.21 4.88 12.96
N LEU A 309 -2.97 5.89 12.12
CA LEU A 309 -2.26 5.71 10.85
C LEU A 309 -0.85 5.17 11.09
N VAL A 310 -0.06 5.85 11.92
CA VAL A 310 1.34 5.48 12.19
C VAL A 310 1.42 4.12 12.87
N MET A 311 0.47 3.79 13.74
CA MET A 311 0.32 2.47 14.35
C MET A 311 0.20 1.39 13.27
N LYS A 312 -0.66 1.58 12.27
CA LYS A 312 -0.76 0.64 11.14
C LYS A 312 0.54 0.53 10.34
N LEU A 313 1.25 1.64 10.12
CA LEU A 313 2.56 1.61 9.46
C LEU A 313 3.59 0.81 10.28
N ARG A 314 3.55 0.89 11.62
CA ARG A 314 4.40 0.09 12.53
C ARG A 314 4.06 -1.39 12.54
N MET A 315 2.88 -1.79 12.04
CA MET A 315 2.42 -3.18 12.00
C MET A 315 2.69 -3.88 10.67
N VAL A 316 3.20 -3.18 9.65
CA VAL A 316 3.54 -3.81 8.37
C VAL A 316 4.63 -4.86 8.57
N ARG A 317 4.39 -6.09 8.08
CA ARG A 317 5.30 -7.22 8.17
C ARG A 317 5.36 -7.98 6.85
N PHE A 318 6.50 -8.61 6.58
CA PHE A 318 6.67 -9.51 5.44
C PHE A 318 7.32 -10.80 5.91
N LEU A 319 6.85 -11.94 5.39
CA LEU A 319 7.51 -13.22 5.58
C LEU A 319 8.87 -13.16 4.87
N ARG A 320 9.94 -13.43 5.62
CA ARG A 320 11.32 -13.44 5.13
C ARG A 320 11.97 -14.75 5.52
N THR A 321 12.95 -15.21 4.76
CA THR A 321 13.82 -16.29 5.20
C THR A 321 14.82 -15.73 6.21
N PRO A 322 15.28 -16.51 7.20
CA PRO A 322 16.52 -16.17 7.90
C PRO A 322 17.61 -15.90 6.85
N GLY A 323 18.43 -14.88 7.07
CA GLY A 323 19.62 -14.67 6.25
C GLY A 323 20.51 -15.91 6.30
N ILE A 324 21.16 -16.23 5.18
CA ILE A 324 22.30 -17.14 5.16
C ILE A 324 23.50 -16.38 5.72
#